data_AF-A0A1A8XPQ1-F1
#
_entry.id   AF-A0A1A8XPQ1-F1
#
_cell.length_a   1.000
_cell.length_b   1.000
_cell.length_c   1.000
_cell.angle_alpha   90.00
_cell.angle_beta   90.00
_cell.angle_gamma   90.00
#
_symmetry.space_group_name_H-M   'P 1'
#
loop_
_entity.id
_entity.type
_entity.pdbx_description
1 polymer ?
#
loop_
_entity_poly.entity_id
_entity_poly.type
_entity_poly.pdbx_seq_one_letter_code
_entity_poly.pdbx_strand_id
1 'polypeptide(L)' 'MIAVDTNVLVRLLTRDDDDQAQRAQGLFDAASDTDGAIFISDVVLAELCWSLDGPSRSP' A
#
# COMPACT_ATOMS: atom_id res chain seq x y z
N MET A 1 -12.85 8.98 5.38
CA MET A 1 -11.60 8.33 5.82
C MET A 1 -11.72 6.84 5.57
N ILE A 2 -10.79 6.28 4.79
CA ILE A 2 -10.68 4.85 4.50
C ILE A 2 -9.39 4.31 5.13
N ALA A 3 -9.45 3.13 5.73
CA ALA A 3 -8.24 2.44 6.18
C ALA A 3 -7.72 1.57 5.03
N VAL A 4 -6.42 1.67 4.73
CA VAL A 4 -5.78 0.92 3.65
C VAL A 4 -5.01 -0.27 4.23
N ASP A 5 -5.15 -1.43 3.59
CA ASP A 5 -4.44 -2.67 3.95
C ASP A 5 -3.06 -2.74 3.28
N THR A 6 -2.17 -3.55 3.84
CA THR A 6 -0.82 -3.83 3.31
C THR A 6 -0.84 -4.21 1.83
N ASN A 7 -1.80 -5.05 1.41
CA ASN A 7 -1.85 -5.51 0.02
C ASN A 7 -2.05 -4.37 -0.98
N VAL A 8 -2.86 -3.37 -0.66
CA VAL A 8 -3.10 -2.22 -1.56
C VAL A 8 -1.80 -1.42 -1.75
N LEU A 9 -1.02 -1.25 -0.67
CA LEU A 9 0.28 -0.58 -0.74
C LEU A 9 1.30 -1.41 -1.53
N VAL A 10 1.30 -2.73 -1.38
CA VAL A 10 2.13 -3.62 -2.20
C VAL A 10 1.79 -3.45 -3.68
N ARG A 11 0.51 -3.54 -4.07
CA ARG A 11 0.08 -3.35 -5.47
C ARG A 11 0.49 -1.99 -6.03
N LEU A 12 0.34 -0.94 -5.23
CA LEU A 12 0.73 0.43 -5.62
C LEU A 12 2.24 0.54 -5.87
N LEU A 13 3.07 -0.02 -4.97
CA LEU A 13 4.52 0.19 -4.97
C LEU A 13 5.26 -0.76 -5.90
N THR A 14 4.86 -2.04 -5.95
CA THR A 14 5.57 -3.07 -6.72
C THR A 14 5.01 -3.26 -8.12
N ARG A 15 3.74 -2.89 -8.33
CA ARG A 15 2.99 -3.15 -9.57
C ARG A 15 3.08 -4.62 -10.00
N ASP A 16 3.01 -5.53 -9.04
CA ASP A 16 3.07 -6.98 -9.26
C ASP A 16 1.81 -7.53 -9.99
N ASP A 17 0.72 -6.74 -10.02
CA ASP A 17 -0.48 -6.93 -10.83
C ASP A 17 -0.92 -5.56 -11.38
N ASP A 18 -0.90 -5.40 -12.71
CA ASP A 18 -1.14 -4.12 -13.37
C ASP A 18 -2.56 -3.57 -13.14
N ASP A 19 -3.59 -4.43 -13.18
CA ASP A 19 -4.98 -4.03 -13.01
C ASP A 19 -5.23 -3.56 -11.58
N GLN A 20 -4.68 -4.29 -10.60
CA GLN A 20 -4.79 -3.93 -9.19
C GLN A 20 -3.95 -2.70 -8.85
N ALA A 21 -2.77 -2.55 -9.46
CA ALA A 21 -1.92 -1.38 -9.28
C ALA A 21 -2.62 -0.10 -9.78
N GLN A 22 -3.29 -0.15 -10.93
CA GLN A 22 -4.07 0.98 -11.44
C GLN A 22 -5.24 1.35 -10.53
N ARG A 23 -5.95 0.35 -9.98
CA ARG A 23 -7.02 0.59 -9.01
C ARG A 23 -6.51 1.19 -7.72
N ALA A 24 -5.37 0.71 -7.21
CA ALA A 24 -4.71 1.28 -6.05
C ALA A 24 -4.31 2.73 -6.33
N GLN A 25 -3.67 3.03 -7.46
CA GLN A 25 -3.33 4.41 -7.85
C GLN A 25 -4.57 5.31 -7.86
N GLY A 26 -5.67 4.87 -8.51
CA GLY A 26 -6.91 5.64 -8.58
C GLY A 26 -7.53 5.92 -7.19
N LEU A 27 -7.37 5.00 -6.23
CA LEU A 27 -7.80 5.22 -4.84
C LEU A 27 -7.04 6.39 -4.20
N PHE A 28 -5.72 6.46 -4.38
CA PHE A 28 -4.88 7.51 -3.82
C PHE A 28 -5.08 8.85 -4.54
N ASP A 29 -5.23 8.82 -5.88
CA ASP A 29 -5.51 10.03 -6.67
C ASP A 29 -6.84 10.67 -6.22
N ALA A 30 -7.90 9.87 -6.06
CA ALA A 30 -9.20 10.35 -5.61
C ALA A 30 -9.20 10.90 -4.17
N ALA A 31 -8.22 10.51 -3.35
CA ALA A 31 -8.07 10.95 -1.97
C ALA A 31 -7.11 12.15 -1.82
N SER A 32 -6.36 12.51 -2.87
CA SER A 32 -5.26 13.48 -2.80
C SER A 32 -5.69 14.91 -2.45
N ASP A 33 -6.92 15.30 -2.78
CA ASP A 33 -7.49 16.61 -2.47
C ASP A 33 -8.12 16.71 -1.06
N THR A 34 -8.10 15.63 -0.27
CA THR A 34 -8.73 15.58 1.05
C THR A 34 -7.75 15.07 2.09
N ASP A 35 -7.20 15.98 2.89
CA ASP A 35 -6.34 15.64 4.02
C ASP A 35 -7.04 14.67 4.97
N GLY A 36 -6.35 13.59 5.34
CA GLY A 36 -6.90 12.54 6.21
C GLY A 36 -7.97 11.64 5.54
N ALA A 37 -8.13 11.70 4.21
CA ALA A 37 -9.00 10.76 3.50
C ALA A 37 -8.52 9.31 3.61
N ILE A 38 -7.20 9.09 3.70
CA ILE A 38 -6.58 7.78 3.85
C ILE A 38 -5.93 7.66 5.23
N PHE A 39 -6.22 6.55 5.90
CA PHE A 39 -5.57 6.13 7.13
C PHE A 39 -4.69 4.91 6.85
N ILE A 40 -3.43 5.00 7.26
CA ILE A 40 -2.47 3.90 7.24
C ILE A 40 -2.02 3.69 8.69
N SER A 41 -2.18 2.48 9.21
CA SER A 41 -1.79 2.15 10.58
C SER A 41 -0.31 1.77 10.66
N ASP A 42 0.28 1.87 11.86
CA ASP A 42 1.64 1.42 12.11
C ASP A 42 1.84 -0.07 11.79
N VAL A 43 0.81 -0.89 12.02
CA VAL A 43 0.83 -2.34 11.70
C VAL A 43 0.95 -2.56 10.20
N VAL A 44 0.17 -1.82 9.40
CA VAL A 44 0.23 -1.89 7.92
C VAL A 44 1.61 -1.46 7.40
N LEU A 45 2.21 -0.42 8.01
CA LEU A 45 3.58 -0.01 7.66
C LEU A 45 4.60 -1.09 8.03
N ALA A 46 4.49 -1.71 9.21
CA ALA A 46 5.39 -2.78 9.64
C ALA A 46 5.31 -4.00 8.71
N GLU A 47 4.09 -4.42 8.36
CA GLU A 47 3.86 -5.52 7.41
C GLU A 47 4.36 -5.18 6.01
N LEU A 48 4.19 -3.94 5.55
CA LEU A 48 4.71 -3.51 4.25
C LEU A 48 6.24 -3.60 4.22
N CYS A 49 6.92 -3.10 5.26
CA CYS A 49 8.37 -3.23 5.37
C CYS A 49 8.80 -4.70 5.31
N TRP A 50 8.16 -5.57 6.09
CA TRP A 50 8.46 -7.00 6.10
C TRP A 50 8.20 -7.67 4.74
N SER A 51 7.12 -7.30 4.06
CA SER A 51 6.74 -7.84 2.76
C SER A 51 7.72 -7.44 1.66
N LEU A 52 8.24 -6.21 1.70
CA LEU A 52 9.18 -5.68 0.72
C LEU A 52 10.64 -6.08 0.98
N ASP A 53 11.04 -6.35 2.22
CA ASP A 53 12.41 -6.81 2.55
C ASP A 53 12.66 -8.27 2.05
N GLY A 54 11.58 -9.03 1.83
CA GLY A 54 11.60 -10.34 1.19
C GLY A 54 12.23 -11.48 2.02
N PRO A 55 12.00 -12.76 1.64
CA PRO A 55 12.55 -13.93 2.34
C PRO A 55 14.06 -14.14 2.14
N SER A 56 14.73 -13.36 1.28
CA SER A 56 16.15 -13.54 0.94
C SER A 56 17.12 -12.95 1.95
N ARG A 57 16.64 -12.23 2.99
CA ARG A 57 17.43 -11.93 4.19
C ARG A 57 17.20 -13.02 5.24
N SER A 58 17.83 -14.17 5.03
CA SER A 58 18.32 -14.94 6.18
C SER A 58 19.41 -14.08 6.87
N PRO A 59 19.49 -14.05 8.22
CA PRO A 59 20.65 -13.48 8.89
C PRO A 59 21.95 -14.17 8.46
#